data_AF-A0A359F9V2-F1
#
_entry.id   AF-A0A359F9V2-F1
#
_cell.length_a   1.000
_cell.length_b   1.000
_cell.length_c   1.000
_cell.angle_alpha   90.00
_cell.angle_beta   90.00
_cell.angle_gamma   90.00
#
_symmetry.space_group_name_H-M   'P 1'
#
loop_
_entity.id
_entity.type
_entity.pdbx_description
1 polymer ?
#
loop_
_entity_poly.entity_id
_entity_poly.type
_entity_poly.pdbx_seq_one_letter_code
_entity_poly.pdbx_strand_id
1 'polypeptide(L)'
;NDEVLNQLRGPSQRVRWIDNATDEQLSELYEMAFLVVTPSITEGYGLPVIEALQHGCVVISSNGGALPEAGGEFVEYFNPSDAAGLGELLRRHLTDAPYHLGWQSRVATFSPPNWRDTAVHVAQILRRRATTPIATHDTVATDAYTDTDTATSDLAASAPPLTTPEGARPSPGSSSPSSPSIPRT
;
A
#
# COMPACT_ATOMS: atom_id res chain seq x y z
N ASN A 1 -24.63 -0.16 6.04
CA ASN A 1 -25.95 -0.51 5.47
C ASN A 1 -25.92 -2.01 5.22
N ASP A 2 -26.15 -2.77 6.29
CA ASP A 2 -25.82 -4.20 6.35
C ASP A 2 -26.84 -5.05 5.57
N GLU A 3 -28.04 -4.50 5.37
CA GLU A 3 -29.09 -5.11 4.56
C GLU A 3 -28.66 -5.29 3.10
N VAL A 4 -28.07 -4.25 2.49
CA VAL A 4 -27.57 -4.31 1.11
C VAL A 4 -26.43 -5.32 0.98
N LEU A 5 -25.49 -5.31 1.94
CA LEU A 5 -24.39 -6.27 1.95
C LEU A 5 -24.90 -7.71 2.10
N ASN A 6 -25.91 -7.95 2.94
CA ASN A 6 -26.53 -9.26 3.11
C ASN A 6 -27.27 -9.73 1.86
N GLN A 7 -27.94 -8.82 1.12
CA GLN A 7 -28.56 -9.15 -0.17
C GLN A 7 -27.50 -9.59 -1.20
N LEU A 8 -26.35 -8.91 -1.25
CA LEU A 8 -25.24 -9.25 -2.14
C LEU A 8 -24.48 -10.53 -1.71
N ARG A 9 -24.53 -10.91 -0.43
CA ARG A 9 -24.01 -12.19 0.09
C ARG A 9 -24.96 -13.37 -0.18
N GLY A 10 -26.17 -13.12 -0.69
CA GLY A 10 -27.11 -14.14 -1.12
C GLY A 10 -26.61 -14.96 -2.33
N PRO A 11 -27.39 -15.94 -2.81
CA PRO A 11 -26.98 -16.94 -3.82
C PRO A 11 -26.75 -16.41 -5.25
N SER A 12 -26.42 -15.13 -5.43
CA SER A 12 -26.08 -14.57 -6.74
C SER A 12 -24.76 -15.15 -7.25
N GLN A 13 -24.71 -15.55 -8.53
CA GLN A 13 -23.47 -16.03 -9.15
C GLN A 13 -22.53 -14.89 -9.61
N ARG A 14 -22.90 -13.62 -9.37
CA ARG A 14 -22.20 -12.45 -9.92
C ARG A 14 -21.27 -11.77 -8.92
N VAL A 15 -21.45 -12.01 -7.63
CA VAL A 15 -20.62 -11.44 -6.56
C VAL A 15 -20.05 -12.57 -5.74
N ARG A 16 -18.72 -12.62 -5.61
CA ARG A 16 -18.02 -13.55 -4.75
C ARG A 16 -17.32 -12.79 -3.64
N TRP A 17 -17.71 -13.08 -2.40
CA TRP A 17 -17.07 -12.53 -1.21
C TRP A 17 -15.90 -13.43 -0.83
N ILE A 18 -14.72 -12.83 -0.66
CA ILE A 18 -13.51 -13.52 -0.20
C ILE A 18 -13.12 -12.85 1.10
N ASP A 19 -13.41 -13.52 2.20
CA ASP A 19 -13.07 -13.05 3.54
C ASP A 19 -11.66 -13.58 3.91
N ASN A 20 -10.80 -12.73 4.49
CA ASN A 20 -9.43 -13.07 4.90
C ASN A 20 -8.54 -13.68 3.79
N ALA A 21 -8.53 -13.06 2.60
CA ALA A 21 -7.59 -13.46 1.54
C ALA A 21 -6.14 -13.37 2.04
N THR A 22 -5.32 -14.39 1.74
CA THR A 22 -3.86 -14.30 1.95
C THR A 22 -3.24 -13.35 0.93
N ASP A 23 -2.01 -12.90 1.18
CA ASP A 23 -1.28 -12.04 0.25
C ASP A 23 -1.13 -12.71 -1.13
N GLU A 24 -0.89 -14.02 -1.17
CA GLU A 24 -0.80 -14.78 -2.42
C GLU A 24 -2.16 -14.80 -3.15
N GLN A 25 -3.25 -15.05 -2.43
CA GLN A 25 -4.59 -15.02 -3.04
C GLN A 25 -4.95 -13.63 -3.56
N LEU A 26 -4.60 -12.58 -2.82
CA LEU A 26 -4.85 -11.21 -3.22
C LEU A 26 -4.03 -10.85 -4.47
N SER A 27 -2.77 -11.26 -4.52
CA SER A 27 -1.90 -11.14 -5.70
C SER A 27 -2.52 -11.81 -6.93
N GLU A 28 -2.94 -13.08 -6.81
CA GLU A 28 -3.61 -13.81 -7.89
C GLU A 28 -4.90 -13.11 -8.36
N LEU A 29 -5.68 -12.56 -7.43
CA LEU A 29 -6.90 -11.83 -7.74
C LEU A 29 -6.61 -10.56 -8.54
N TYR A 30 -5.57 -9.80 -8.19
CA TYR A 30 -5.17 -8.63 -8.97
C TYR A 30 -4.70 -8.99 -10.37
N GLU A 31 -3.87 -10.04 -10.51
CA GLU A 31 -3.35 -10.51 -11.80
C GLU A 31 -4.47 -10.97 -12.75
N MET A 32 -5.52 -11.61 -12.20
CA MET A 32 -6.64 -12.12 -12.97
C MET A 32 -7.75 -11.09 -13.19
N ALA A 33 -7.75 -9.97 -12.48
CA ALA A 33 -8.82 -8.98 -12.56
C ALA A 33 -8.80 -8.23 -13.90
N PHE A 34 -9.98 -8.10 -14.51
CA PHE A 34 -10.17 -7.23 -15.68
C PHE A 34 -9.96 -5.76 -15.33
N LEU A 35 -10.51 -5.33 -14.18
CA LEU A 35 -10.31 -4.01 -13.59
C LEU A 35 -10.56 -4.08 -12.08
N VAL A 36 -10.00 -3.12 -11.34
CA VAL A 36 -10.23 -2.94 -9.90
C VAL A 36 -11.01 -1.64 -9.67
N VAL A 37 -11.99 -1.68 -8.77
CA VAL A 37 -12.74 -0.49 -8.34
C VAL A 37 -12.47 -0.20 -6.88
N THR A 38 -12.08 1.04 -6.58
CA THR A 38 -11.88 1.54 -5.21
C THR A 38 -12.86 2.69 -4.92
N PRO A 39 -14.11 2.39 -4.51
CA PRO A 39 -15.15 3.40 -4.36
C PRO A 39 -15.18 4.06 -2.97
N SER A 40 -14.05 4.08 -2.26
CA SER A 40 -13.94 4.66 -0.90
C SER A 40 -14.29 6.15 -0.92
N ILE A 41 -15.06 6.64 0.06
CA ILE A 41 -15.32 8.10 0.20
C ILE A 41 -14.05 8.83 0.66
N THR A 42 -13.30 8.18 1.54
CA THR A 42 -12.03 8.64 2.07
C THR A 42 -11.17 7.42 2.32
N GLU A 43 -9.95 7.45 1.80
CA GLU A 43 -8.94 6.42 1.98
C GLU A 43 -7.65 7.05 2.52
N GLY A 44 -6.85 6.25 3.23
CA GLY A 44 -5.49 6.62 3.61
C GLY A 44 -4.55 6.58 2.41
N TYR A 45 -3.39 5.94 2.57
CA TYR A 45 -2.33 5.91 1.56
C TYR A 45 -2.73 5.35 0.17
N GLY A 46 -3.84 4.63 0.06
CA GLY A 46 -4.30 4.08 -1.23
C GLY A 46 -3.60 2.79 -1.63
N LEU A 47 -3.28 1.92 -0.66
CA LEU A 47 -2.65 0.61 -0.93
C LEU A 47 -3.40 -0.22 -2.00
N PRO A 48 -4.74 -0.35 -1.98
CA PRO A 48 -5.44 -1.14 -3.00
C PRO A 48 -5.25 -0.61 -4.42
N VAL A 49 -5.07 0.72 -4.57
CA VAL A 49 -4.78 1.33 -5.87
C VAL A 49 -3.37 0.99 -6.31
N ILE A 50 -2.38 1.20 -5.44
CA ILE A 50 -0.96 0.97 -5.78
C ILE A 50 -0.72 -0.52 -6.09
N GLU A 51 -1.28 -1.43 -5.28
CA GLU A 51 -1.17 -2.87 -5.49
C GLU A 51 -1.78 -3.28 -6.83
N ALA A 52 -3.01 -2.85 -7.14
CA ALA A 52 -3.64 -3.15 -8.42
C ALA A 52 -2.82 -2.65 -9.62
N LEU A 53 -2.28 -1.43 -9.54
CA LEU A 53 -1.41 -0.87 -10.58
C LEU A 53 -0.08 -1.64 -10.71
N GLN A 54 0.50 -2.11 -9.59
CA GLN A 54 1.70 -2.95 -9.59
C GLN A 54 1.49 -4.27 -10.34
N HIS A 55 0.27 -4.81 -10.28
CA HIS A 55 -0.12 -6.01 -11.04
C HIS A 55 -0.56 -5.72 -12.48
N GLY A 56 -0.43 -4.47 -12.96
CA GLY A 56 -0.81 -4.11 -14.32
C GLY A 56 -2.32 -3.96 -14.52
N CYS A 57 -3.12 -3.96 -13.45
CA CYS A 57 -4.57 -3.92 -13.53
C CYS A 57 -5.09 -2.48 -13.71
N VAL A 58 -6.08 -2.30 -14.57
CA VAL A 58 -6.77 -1.01 -14.73
C VAL A 58 -7.56 -0.69 -13.47
N VAL A 59 -7.41 0.54 -12.95
CA VAL A 59 -8.09 0.97 -11.72
C VAL A 59 -9.06 2.11 -12.01
N ILE A 60 -10.29 1.95 -11.51
CA ILE A 60 -11.25 3.04 -11.33
C ILE A 60 -11.29 3.37 -9.83
N SER A 61 -11.07 4.62 -9.47
CA SER A 61 -11.05 5.04 -8.07
C SER A 61 -11.92 6.26 -7.84
N SER A 62 -12.40 6.45 -6.61
CA SER A 62 -12.98 7.75 -6.27
C SER A 62 -11.87 8.82 -6.19
N ASN A 63 -12.22 10.09 -6.37
CA ASN A 63 -11.29 11.21 -6.15
C ASN A 63 -11.26 11.68 -4.67
N GLY A 64 -11.68 10.85 -3.73
CA GLY A 64 -11.73 11.17 -2.30
C GLY A 64 -10.43 10.84 -1.54
N GLY A 65 -10.19 11.54 -0.43
CA GLY A 65 -9.02 11.30 0.43
C GLY A 65 -7.69 11.48 -0.33
N ALA A 66 -6.74 10.57 -0.12
CA ALA A 66 -5.42 10.61 -0.78
C ALA A 66 -5.32 9.68 -2.02
N LEU A 67 -6.46 9.23 -2.59
CA LEU A 67 -6.49 8.37 -3.77
C LEU A 67 -5.94 9.05 -5.04
N PRO A 68 -6.16 10.36 -5.28
CA PRO A 68 -5.50 11.07 -6.38
C PRO A 68 -3.96 11.03 -6.30
N GLU A 69 -3.41 11.15 -5.10
CA GLU A 69 -1.97 11.12 -4.85
C GLU A 69 -1.38 9.72 -5.02
N ALA A 70 -2.14 8.67 -4.65
CA ALA A 70 -1.72 7.29 -4.79
C ALA A 70 -1.69 6.81 -6.25
N GLY A 71 -2.71 7.18 -7.03
CA GLY A 71 -2.92 6.68 -8.39
C GLY A 71 -2.39 7.60 -9.50
N GLY A 72 -2.37 8.92 -9.28
CA GLY A 72 -1.94 9.91 -10.27
C GLY A 72 -2.64 9.74 -11.63
N GLU A 73 -1.88 9.82 -12.71
CA GLU A 73 -2.42 9.70 -14.09
C GLU A 73 -2.78 8.26 -14.52
N PHE A 74 -2.48 7.27 -13.68
CA PHE A 74 -2.66 5.84 -13.97
C PHE A 74 -4.04 5.31 -13.57
N VAL A 75 -4.88 6.16 -12.98
CA VAL A 75 -6.20 5.80 -12.48
C VAL A 75 -7.27 6.66 -13.13
N GLU A 76 -8.42 6.06 -13.41
CA GLU A 76 -9.61 6.80 -13.83
C GLU A 76 -10.46 7.16 -12.61
N TYR A 77 -10.75 8.45 -12.44
CA TYR A 77 -11.41 8.95 -11.23
C TYR A 77 -12.89 9.27 -11.43
N PHE A 78 -13.69 8.99 -10.41
CA PHE A 78 -15.09 9.43 -10.31
C PHE A 78 -15.36 10.13 -8.97
N ASN A 79 -16.45 10.90 -8.89
CA ASN A 79 -16.88 11.49 -7.61
C ASN A 79 -17.53 10.39 -6.74
N PRO A 80 -17.13 10.20 -5.47
CA PRO A 80 -17.70 9.15 -4.62
C PRO A 80 -19.23 9.24 -4.42
N SER A 81 -19.84 10.41 -4.60
CA SER A 81 -21.30 10.57 -4.56
C SER A 81 -22.01 10.27 -5.90
N ASP A 82 -21.27 9.98 -6.96
CA ASP A 82 -21.78 9.77 -8.32
C ASP A 82 -21.71 8.29 -8.74
N ALA A 83 -22.65 7.51 -8.22
CA ALA A 83 -22.79 6.10 -8.59
C ALA A 83 -23.11 5.89 -10.08
N ALA A 84 -23.79 6.85 -10.72
CA ALA A 84 -24.11 6.78 -12.15
C ALA A 84 -22.85 6.96 -13.00
N GLY A 85 -21.98 7.90 -12.62
CA GLY A 85 -20.67 8.09 -13.23
C GLY A 85 -19.80 6.84 -13.14
N LEU A 86 -19.72 6.20 -11.97
CA LEU A 86 -19.02 4.92 -11.83
C LEU A 86 -19.60 3.84 -12.76
N GLY A 87 -20.93 3.74 -12.84
CA GLY A 87 -21.60 2.78 -13.71
C GLY A 87 -21.27 3.00 -15.20
N GLU A 88 -21.19 4.24 -15.64
CA GLU A 88 -20.82 4.58 -17.02
C GLU A 88 -19.35 4.23 -17.33
N LEU A 89 -18.43 4.49 -16.40
CA LEU A 89 -17.03 4.09 -16.54
C LEU A 89 -16.88 2.57 -16.67
N LEU A 90 -17.54 1.82 -15.78
CA LEU A 90 -17.57 0.36 -15.84
C LEU A 90 -18.13 -0.13 -17.17
N ARG A 91 -19.28 0.41 -17.59
CA ARG A 91 -19.90 0.05 -18.87
C ARG A 91 -18.95 0.33 -20.03
N ARG A 92 -18.27 1.47 -20.03
CA ARG A 92 -17.31 1.84 -21.09
C ARG A 92 -16.16 0.84 -21.17
N HIS A 93 -15.50 0.51 -20.06
CA HIS A 93 -14.45 -0.50 -20.07
C HIS A 93 -14.94 -1.87 -20.55
N LEU A 94 -16.16 -2.27 -20.17
CA LEU A 94 -16.73 -3.56 -20.55
C LEU A 94 -17.23 -3.63 -22.01
N THR A 95 -17.46 -2.49 -22.68
CA THR A 95 -18.09 -2.45 -24.01
C THR A 95 -17.23 -1.80 -25.10
N ASP A 96 -16.17 -1.08 -24.73
CA ASP A 96 -15.22 -0.45 -25.65
C ASP A 96 -13.81 -1.03 -25.41
N ALA A 97 -13.47 -2.08 -26.15
CA ALA A 97 -12.20 -2.78 -25.99
C ALA A 97 -10.98 -1.87 -26.29
N PRO A 98 -10.94 -1.05 -27.38
CA PRO A 98 -9.87 -0.08 -27.59
C PRO A 98 -9.68 0.88 -26.41
N TYR A 99 -10.77 1.35 -25.79
CA TYR A 99 -10.69 2.21 -24.61
C TYR A 99 -9.98 1.52 -23.44
N HIS A 100 -10.37 0.28 -23.13
CA HIS A 100 -9.76 -0.49 -22.05
C HIS A 100 -8.29 -0.82 -22.34
N LEU A 101 -7.95 -1.23 -23.57
CA LEU A 101 -6.57 -1.51 -23.97
C LEU A 101 -5.65 -0.28 -23.88
N GLY A 102 -6.19 0.92 -24.14
CA GLY A 102 -5.45 2.17 -23.95
C GLY A 102 -5.09 2.43 -22.48
N TRP A 103 -5.98 2.08 -21.55
CA TRP A 103 -5.70 2.14 -20.12
C TRP A 103 -4.71 1.07 -19.67
N GLN A 104 -4.86 -0.18 -20.12
CA GLN A 104 -3.87 -1.24 -19.84
C GLN A 104 -2.46 -0.82 -20.29
N SER A 105 -2.34 -0.24 -21.49
CA SER A 105 -1.06 0.24 -22.01
C SER A 105 -0.44 1.33 -21.14
N ARG A 106 -1.28 2.19 -20.54
CA ARG A 106 -0.83 3.23 -19.61
C ARG A 106 -0.36 2.65 -18.28
N VAL A 107 -1.17 1.78 -17.68
CA VAL A 107 -0.84 1.11 -16.40
C VAL A 107 0.43 0.26 -16.54
N ALA A 108 0.68 -0.35 -17.70
CA ALA A 108 1.93 -1.10 -17.94
C ALA A 108 3.21 -0.25 -17.81
N THR A 109 3.10 1.08 -17.82
CA THR A 109 4.22 2.01 -17.59
C THR A 109 4.34 2.51 -16.15
N PHE A 110 3.40 2.11 -15.28
CA PHE A 110 3.42 2.46 -13.87
C PHE A 110 4.66 1.89 -13.19
N SER A 111 5.29 2.72 -12.36
CA SER A 111 6.39 2.31 -11.50
C SER A 111 6.02 2.62 -10.05
N PRO A 112 5.92 1.61 -9.18
CA PRO A 112 5.50 1.85 -7.82
C PRO A 112 6.59 2.53 -6.98
N PRO A 113 6.20 3.29 -5.95
CA PRO A 113 7.13 3.64 -4.90
C PRO A 113 7.70 2.38 -4.25
N ASN A 114 9.02 2.31 -4.08
CA ASN A 114 9.66 1.18 -3.43
C ASN A 114 10.17 1.56 -2.04
N TRP A 115 10.15 0.57 -1.13
CA TRP A 115 10.55 0.76 0.26
C TRP A 115 11.99 1.23 0.44
N ARG A 116 12.89 0.82 -0.47
CA ARG A 116 14.29 1.19 -0.38
C ARG A 116 14.47 2.70 -0.53
N ASP A 117 13.82 3.30 -1.51
CA ASP A 117 13.92 4.74 -1.78
C ASP A 117 13.28 5.54 -0.63
N THR A 118 12.12 5.10 -0.15
CA THR A 118 11.48 5.69 1.04
C THR A 118 12.40 5.63 2.26
N ALA A 119 12.99 4.46 2.54
CA ALA A 119 13.89 4.28 3.68
C ALA A 119 15.16 5.14 3.55
N VAL A 120 15.74 5.25 2.36
CA VAL A 120 16.87 6.13 2.07
C VAL A 120 16.50 7.59 2.34
N HIS A 121 15.34 8.04 1.86
CA HIS A 121 14.90 9.43 2.04
C HIS A 121 14.67 9.75 3.52
N VAL A 122 13.98 8.88 4.25
CA VAL A 122 13.75 9.04 5.70
C VAL A 122 15.09 9.07 6.45
N ALA A 123 16.00 8.14 6.16
CA ALA A 123 17.32 8.12 6.79
C ALA A 123 18.13 9.40 6.53
N GLN A 124 18.06 9.96 5.33
CA GLN A 124 18.71 11.25 5.02
C GLN A 124 18.14 12.40 5.85
N ILE A 125 16.81 12.47 6.02
CA ILE A 125 16.17 13.51 6.85
C ILE A 125 16.61 13.37 8.31
N LEU A 126 16.63 12.15 8.84
CA LEU A 126 17.07 11.89 10.20
C LEU A 126 18.54 12.29 10.40
N ARG A 127 19.43 11.95 9.47
CA ARG A 127 20.85 12.36 9.52
C ARG A 127 21.05 13.87 9.46
N ARG A 128 20.27 14.57 8.62
CA ARG A 128 20.28 16.05 8.54
C ARG A 128 19.86 16.68 9.87
N ARG A 129 18.87 16.12 10.56
CA ARG A 129 18.42 16.63 11.86
C ARG A 129 19.34 16.27 13.02
N ALA A 130 19.95 15.09 13.00
CA ALA A 130 20.89 14.67 14.04
C ALA A 130 22.17 15.52 14.11
N THR A 131 22.50 16.22 13.01
CA THR A 131 23.65 17.15 12.95
C THR A 131 23.27 18.60 13.26
N THR A 132 21.97 18.88 13.46
CA THR A 132 21.49 20.18 13.91
C THR A 132 21.46 20.17 15.44
N PRO A 133 22.15 21.08 16.15
CA PRO A 133 22.03 21.19 17.60
C PRO A 133 20.56 21.37 17.96
N ILE A 134 20.03 20.49 18.81
CA ILE A 134 18.71 20.72 19.41
C ILE A 134 18.84 22.02 20.20
N ALA A 135 18.11 23.06 19.80
CA ALA A 135 17.96 24.23 20.65
C ALA A 135 17.32 23.75 21.95
N THR A 136 18.12 23.65 23.01
CA THR A 136 17.63 23.47 24.36
C THR A 136 16.65 24.61 24.59
N HIS A 137 15.36 24.28 24.69
CA HIS A 137 14.44 25.26 25.24
C HIS A 137 14.98 25.57 26.63
N ASP A 138 15.23 26.86 26.91
CA ASP A 138 15.64 27.31 28.24
C ASP A 138 14.77 26.60 29.26
N THR A 139 15.41 25.86 30.16
CA THR A 139 14.75 25.19 31.26
C THR A 139 13.94 26.27 31.98
N VAL A 140 12.62 26.27 31.80
CA VAL A 140 11.75 27.06 32.68
C VAL A 140 12.07 26.57 34.07
N ALA A 141 12.56 27.46 34.91
CA ALA A 141 12.93 27.15 36.28
C ALA A 141 11.77 26.39 36.93
N THR A 142 12.00 25.12 37.23
CA THR A 142 11.07 24.34 38.03
C THR A 142 11.07 24.99 39.40
N ASP A 143 10.02 25.74 39.73
CA ASP A 143 9.75 26.14 41.11
C ASP A 143 9.78 24.86 41.94
N ALA A 144 10.70 24.83 42.91
CA ALA A 144 10.98 23.67 43.72
C ALA A 144 9.71 23.27 44.50
N TYR A 145 9.07 22.19 44.08
CA TYR A 145 8.11 21.49 44.90
C TYR A 145 8.89 20.72 45.97
N THR A 146 8.98 21.26 47.19
CA THR A 146 9.49 20.53 48.34
C THR A 146 8.47 19.50 48.78
N ASP A 147 8.71 18.25 48.41
CA ASP A 147 8.03 17.10 48.97
C ASP A 147 8.85 16.61 50.17
N THR A 148 8.39 16.91 51.38
CA THR A 148 8.86 16.24 52.59
C THR A 148 8.05 14.97 52.76
N ASP A 149 8.48 13.88 52.14
CA ASP A 149 8.28 12.59 52.77
C ASP A 149 9.36 11.56 52.41
N THR A 150 9.86 10.97 53.49
CA THR A 150 10.94 9.99 53.57
C THR A 150 10.39 8.59 53.27
N ALA A 151 11.00 7.82 52.35
CA ALA A 151 11.36 6.40 52.54
C ALA A 151 11.85 5.71 51.24
N THR A 152 13.14 5.36 51.25
CA THR A 152 13.77 4.08 50.85
C THR A 152 13.05 3.14 49.86
N SER A 153 13.68 2.83 48.71
CA SER A 153 14.49 1.60 48.53
C SER A 153 14.85 1.33 47.07
N ASP A 154 16.10 0.91 46.88
CA ASP A 154 16.73 0.37 45.68
C ASP A 154 15.85 -0.46 44.73
N LEU A 155 15.95 -0.17 43.42
CA LEU A 155 15.96 -1.20 42.39
C LEU A 155 16.70 -0.70 41.13
N ALA A 156 17.97 -1.09 41.00
CA ALA A 156 18.73 -0.92 39.78
C ALA A 156 18.24 -1.91 38.70
N ALA A 157 17.58 -1.41 37.66
CA ALA A 157 17.21 -2.19 36.49
C ALA A 157 18.37 -2.20 35.48
N SER A 158 19.08 -3.33 35.41
CA SER A 158 20.07 -3.65 34.38
C SER A 158 19.37 -3.89 33.04
N ALA A 159 19.66 -3.08 32.03
CA ALA A 159 19.21 -3.34 30.65
C ALA A 159 20.02 -4.49 30.02
N PRO A 160 19.40 -5.45 29.32
CA PRO A 160 20.14 -6.50 28.60
C PRO A 160 20.71 -5.97 27.26
N PRO A 161 21.84 -6.52 26.79
CA PRO A 161 22.46 -6.08 25.54
C PRO A 161 21.68 -6.56 24.30
N LEU A 162 21.69 -5.72 23.26
CA LEU A 162 21.16 -6.01 21.93
C LEU A 162 22.00 -7.11 21.27
N THR A 163 21.43 -8.29 21.04
CA THR A 163 22.04 -9.33 20.21
C THR A 163 21.55 -9.19 18.76
N THR A 164 22.46 -8.99 17.83
CA THR A 164 22.23 -9.16 16.39
C THR A 164 22.09 -10.64 16.04
N PRO A 165 21.10 -11.08 15.25
CA PRO A 165 21.10 -12.43 14.72
C PRO A 165 22.06 -12.51 13.53
N GLU A 166 23.19 -13.17 13.75
CA GLU A 166 24.11 -13.66 12.73
C GLU A 166 23.51 -14.95 12.15
N GLY A 167 23.16 -14.92 10.85
CA GLY A 167 22.49 -16.02 10.18
C GLY A 167 22.36 -15.77 8.68
N ALA A 168 23.50 -15.69 8.01
CA ALA A 168 23.59 -15.60 6.56
C ALA A 168 22.86 -16.78 5.88
N ARG A 169 21.84 -16.49 5.07
CA ARG A 169 21.33 -17.45 4.08
C ARG A 169 22.31 -17.52 2.90
N PRO A 170 22.69 -18.71 2.41
CA PRO A 170 23.49 -18.84 1.20
C PRO A 170 22.68 -18.44 -0.04
N SER A 171 23.34 -17.76 -0.97
CA SER A 171 22.83 -17.36 -2.28
C SER A 171 22.38 -18.56 -3.11
N PRO A 172 21.26 -18.48 -3.86
CA PRO A 172 20.95 -19.50 -4.86
C PRO A 172 21.95 -19.41 -6.01
N GLY A 173 22.60 -20.54 -6.31
CA GLY A 173 23.56 -20.69 -7.39
C GLY A 173 22.95 -20.40 -8.76
N SER A 174 23.76 -19.78 -9.61
CA SER A 174 23.50 -19.55 -11.03
C SER A 174 23.43 -20.88 -11.77
N SER A 175 22.25 -21.26 -12.24
CA SER A 175 22.07 -22.28 -13.27
C SER A 175 21.45 -21.60 -14.49
N SER A 176 22.27 -21.39 -15.52
CA SER A 176 21.84 -20.92 -16.83
C SER A 176 20.85 -21.91 -17.46
N PRO A 177 19.70 -21.48 -17.99
CA PRO A 177 18.88 -22.34 -18.82
C PRO A 177 19.46 -22.41 -20.25
N SER A 178 19.81 -23.63 -20.68
CA SER A 178 20.11 -23.96 -22.07
C SER A 178 18.90 -23.68 -22.97
N SER A 179 19.12 -22.96 -24.08
CA SER A 179 18.11 -22.69 -25.10
C SER A 179 17.55 -23.96 -25.73
N PRO A 180 16.22 -24.09 -25.90
CA PRO A 180 15.66 -25.12 -26.77
C PRO A 180 15.67 -24.65 -28.24
N SER A 181 16.29 -25.45 -29.10
CA SER A 181 16.25 -25.32 -30.55
C SER A 181 14.84 -25.55 -31.08
N ILE A 182 14.27 -24.56 -31.78
CA ILE A 182 13.03 -24.69 -32.53
C ILE A 182 13.37 -25.22 -33.94
N PRO A 183 12.81 -26.35 -34.39
CA PRO A 183 12.93 -26.77 -35.79
C PRO A 183 11.99 -25.94 -36.68
N ARG A 184 12.54 -25.44 -37.79
CA ARG A 184 11.77 -24.81 -38.88
C ARG A 184 10.98 -25.87 -39.65
N THR A 185 9.67 -25.64 -39.78
CA THR A 185 8.82 -26.05 -40.92
C THR A 185 7.67 -25.07 -41.04
#